data_AF-A0A653S014-F1
#
_entry.id   AF-A0A653S014-F1
#
_cell.length_a   1.000
_cell.length_b   1.000
_cell.length_c   1.000
_cell.angle_alpha   90.00
_cell.angle_beta   90.00
_cell.angle_gamma   90.00
#
_symmetry.space_group_name_H-M   'P 1'
#
loop_
_entity.id
_entity.type
_entity.pdbx_description
1 polymer ?
#
loop_
_entity_poly.entity_id
_entity_poly.type
_entity_poly.pdbx_seq_one_letter_code
_entity_poly.pdbx_strand_id
1 'polypeptide(L)'
;MTFRALAPGQRSSVLLGGPHDDAPVLLFETDELLVEAPNWSLDGRTLYLNGNGRLWALTVDDPTAGLTPIEFHGLPELNNDHVLDPDGEHILLSAMDGHIYRGALTGGPVTKLTADDDRWHFLHGVSPDGTRIAYVELEGFEHPGRLAIAPAVEGGGPVTVLDTGDGHVDGPEWSPDGRWLLCNTEHFGTAPGHAQLARIPDGGGELEQLVVSDTIDWFPHLSPDARLASYIAFPAGTIGHPADLDVEVRLVSTDDWATPLRRYPLFGGQGTLNVNSWAPDSSRFAFVAYPITS
;
A
#
# COMPACT_ATOMS: atom_id res chain seq x y z
N MET A 1 8.02 14.20 -11.37
CA MET A 1 8.45 12.86 -11.82
C MET A 1 7.51 12.42 -12.93
N THR A 2 7.92 11.52 -13.83
CA THR A 2 7.05 10.99 -14.88
C THR A 2 6.42 9.70 -14.37
N PHE A 3 5.12 9.49 -14.59
CA PHE A 3 4.45 8.23 -14.21
C PHE A 3 5.06 7.05 -14.93
N ARG A 4 5.01 5.88 -14.29
CA ARG A 4 5.33 4.62 -14.96
C ARG A 4 4.28 4.36 -16.04
N ALA A 5 4.75 3.82 -17.16
CA ALA A 5 3.92 3.36 -18.26
C ALA A 5 4.33 1.93 -18.61
N LEU A 6 3.42 1.18 -19.22
CA LEU A 6 3.69 -0.18 -19.67
C LEU A 6 4.82 -0.18 -20.70
N ALA A 7 5.79 -1.08 -20.51
CA ALA A 7 6.77 -1.39 -21.55
C ALA A 7 6.10 -2.14 -22.73
N PRO A 8 6.72 -2.15 -23.93
CA PRO A 8 6.20 -2.92 -25.05
C PRO A 8 5.99 -4.41 -24.67
N GLY A 9 4.78 -4.92 -24.91
CA GLY A 9 4.39 -6.30 -24.57
C GLY A 9 4.11 -6.53 -23.08
N GLN A 10 4.20 -5.51 -22.24
CA GLN A 10 3.83 -5.56 -20.84
C GLN A 10 2.32 -5.34 -20.66
N ARG A 11 1.73 -6.01 -19.68
CA ARG A 11 0.33 -5.84 -19.27
C ARG A 11 0.26 -5.57 -17.79
N SER A 12 -0.81 -4.91 -17.33
CA SER A 12 -1.23 -4.95 -15.93
C SER A 12 -2.27 -6.03 -15.75
N SER A 13 -1.98 -7.03 -14.91
CA SER A 13 -2.88 -8.13 -14.56
C SER A 13 -3.28 -7.98 -13.09
N VAL A 14 -4.54 -7.62 -12.85
CA VAL A 14 -5.13 -7.57 -11.50
C VAL A 14 -5.56 -8.98 -11.10
N LEU A 15 -4.93 -9.49 -10.06
CA LEU A 15 -5.04 -10.86 -9.56
C LEU A 15 -5.67 -10.88 -8.17
N LEU A 16 -6.34 -11.97 -7.85
CA LEU A 16 -6.88 -12.26 -6.52
C LEU A 16 -6.20 -13.48 -5.93
N GLY A 17 -5.79 -13.40 -4.67
CA GLY A 17 -5.30 -14.52 -3.89
C GLY A 17 -6.03 -14.65 -2.55
N GLY A 18 -5.89 -15.80 -1.90
CA GLY A 18 -6.52 -16.06 -0.59
C GLY A 18 -6.04 -17.36 0.03
N PRO A 19 -6.42 -17.66 1.29
CA PRO A 19 -6.00 -18.87 2.02
C PRO A 19 -6.48 -20.18 1.37
N HIS A 20 -7.49 -20.10 0.49
CA HIS A 20 -8.07 -21.23 -0.21
C HIS A 20 -7.71 -21.30 -1.69
N ASP A 21 -6.90 -20.36 -2.19
CA ASP A 21 -6.47 -20.29 -3.58
C ASP A 21 -5.03 -20.81 -3.69
N ASP A 22 -4.81 -21.96 -4.33
CA ASP A 22 -3.45 -22.51 -4.52
C ASP A 22 -2.65 -21.75 -5.60
N ALA A 23 -3.36 -21.01 -6.46
CA ALA A 23 -2.82 -20.13 -7.48
C ALA A 23 -3.71 -18.88 -7.58
N PRO A 24 -3.17 -17.72 -7.99
CA PRO A 24 -3.97 -16.52 -8.11
C PRO A 24 -4.99 -16.61 -9.25
N VAL A 25 -6.12 -15.96 -9.05
CA VAL A 25 -7.21 -15.87 -10.03
C VAL A 25 -7.11 -14.52 -10.75
N LEU A 26 -7.07 -14.54 -12.08
CA LEU A 26 -7.13 -13.31 -12.88
C LEU A 26 -8.52 -12.68 -12.79
N LEU A 27 -8.58 -11.43 -12.32
CA LEU A 27 -9.79 -10.63 -12.28
C LEU A 27 -9.90 -9.74 -13.53
N PHE A 28 -8.83 -9.01 -13.85
CA PHE A 28 -8.81 -8.04 -14.93
C PHE A 28 -7.41 -7.94 -15.54
N GLU A 29 -7.32 -7.65 -16.83
CA GLU A 29 -6.05 -7.45 -17.52
C GLU A 29 -6.19 -6.36 -18.58
N THR A 30 -5.15 -5.54 -18.73
CA THR A 30 -5.07 -4.51 -19.77
C THR A 30 -3.62 -4.30 -20.23
N ASP A 31 -3.45 -3.95 -21.51
CA ASP A 31 -2.20 -3.45 -22.11
C ASP A 31 -2.26 -1.93 -22.38
N GLU A 32 -3.34 -1.26 -21.96
CA GLU A 32 -3.59 0.16 -22.27
C GLU A 32 -3.10 1.10 -21.16
N LEU A 33 -3.14 0.64 -19.90
CA LEU A 33 -2.83 1.44 -18.72
C LEU A 33 -2.03 0.60 -17.72
N LEU A 34 -0.93 1.19 -17.22
CA LEU A 34 -0.26 0.68 -16.04
C LEU A 34 -1.11 1.07 -14.83
N VAL A 35 -1.82 0.10 -14.26
CA VAL A 35 -2.56 0.25 -13.00
C VAL A 35 -1.78 -0.35 -11.84
N GLU A 36 -1.91 0.27 -10.67
CA GLU A 36 -1.11 -0.02 -9.48
C GLU A 36 -2.02 -0.04 -8.22
N ALA A 37 -1.52 -0.67 -7.16
CA ALA A 37 -1.99 -0.51 -5.77
C ALA A 37 -3.52 -0.61 -5.56
N PRO A 38 -4.13 -1.80 -5.68
CA PRO A 38 -5.57 -1.96 -5.52
C PRO A 38 -6.02 -1.85 -4.06
N ASN A 39 -7.00 -1.00 -3.75
CA ASN A 39 -7.79 -1.04 -2.50
C ASN A 39 -9.15 -1.71 -2.77
N TRP A 40 -9.68 -2.46 -1.80
CA TRP A 40 -11.00 -3.10 -1.94
C TRP A 40 -12.06 -2.36 -1.11
N SER A 41 -13.15 -1.93 -1.75
CA SER A 41 -14.24 -1.23 -1.07
C SER A 41 -14.82 -2.02 0.09
N LEU A 42 -15.29 -1.33 1.14
CA LEU A 42 -15.87 -1.94 2.34
C LEU A 42 -17.15 -2.75 2.05
N ASP A 43 -17.84 -2.46 0.94
CA ASP A 43 -18.99 -3.24 0.48
C ASP A 43 -18.60 -4.43 -0.43
N GLY A 44 -17.32 -4.59 -0.74
CA GLY A 44 -16.75 -5.69 -1.50
C GLY A 44 -16.92 -5.57 -3.03
N ARG A 45 -17.52 -4.50 -3.54
CA ARG A 45 -17.93 -4.42 -4.95
C ARG A 45 -16.92 -3.79 -5.90
N THR A 46 -15.99 -3.00 -5.39
CA THR A 46 -15.13 -2.15 -6.21
C THR A 46 -13.68 -2.27 -5.76
N LEU A 47 -12.77 -2.42 -6.72
CA LEU A 47 -11.36 -2.12 -6.51
C LEU A 47 -11.05 -0.68 -6.94
N TYR A 48 -10.35 0.06 -6.11
CA TYR A 48 -9.79 1.37 -6.44
C TYR A 48 -8.30 1.24 -6.70
N LEU A 49 -7.85 1.64 -7.88
CA LEU A 49 -6.45 1.53 -8.34
C LEU A 49 -5.96 2.89 -8.81
N ASN A 50 -4.67 3.17 -8.74
CA ASN A 50 -4.09 4.34 -9.38
C ASN A 50 -3.46 3.99 -10.74
N GLY A 51 -3.36 4.98 -11.63
CA GLY A 51 -2.68 4.85 -12.92
C GLY A 51 -2.66 6.19 -13.65
N ASN A 52 -1.52 6.55 -14.27
CA ASN A 52 -1.30 7.86 -14.90
C ASN A 52 -1.66 9.05 -13.99
N GLY A 53 -1.32 8.98 -12.70
CA GLY A 53 -1.58 10.05 -11.73
C GLY A 53 -3.05 10.25 -11.38
N ARG A 54 -3.92 9.28 -11.65
CA ARG A 54 -5.37 9.32 -11.36
C ARG A 54 -5.85 8.07 -10.65
N LEU A 55 -7.00 8.19 -10.00
CA LEU A 55 -7.70 7.06 -9.39
C LEU A 55 -8.71 6.46 -10.39
N TRP A 56 -8.83 5.15 -10.38
CA TRP A 56 -9.70 4.35 -11.24
C TRP A 56 -10.49 3.37 -10.38
N ALA A 57 -11.74 3.12 -10.76
CA ALA A 57 -12.60 2.11 -10.18
C ALA A 57 -12.75 0.92 -11.14
N LEU A 58 -12.67 -0.29 -10.60
CA LEU A 58 -12.94 -1.56 -11.29
C LEU A 58 -14.04 -2.30 -10.52
N THR A 59 -15.13 -2.66 -11.20
CA THR A 59 -16.21 -3.44 -10.56
C THR A 59 -15.81 -4.90 -10.47
N VAL A 60 -15.86 -5.49 -9.27
CA VAL A 60 -15.40 -6.86 -9.01
C VAL A 60 -16.29 -7.91 -9.67
N ASP A 61 -17.61 -7.73 -9.62
CA ASP A 61 -18.58 -8.67 -10.19
C ASP A 61 -18.76 -8.54 -11.71
N ASP A 62 -18.26 -7.45 -12.30
CA ASP A 62 -18.25 -7.20 -13.74
C ASP A 62 -16.95 -6.50 -14.16
N PRO A 63 -15.81 -7.20 -14.10
CA PRO A 63 -14.52 -6.60 -14.46
C PRO A 63 -14.42 -6.32 -15.97
N THR A 64 -15.33 -6.89 -16.78
CA THR A 64 -15.36 -6.68 -18.23
C THR A 64 -15.86 -5.30 -18.63
N ALA A 65 -16.54 -4.60 -17.72
CA ALA A 65 -16.89 -3.19 -17.89
C ALA A 65 -15.65 -2.27 -17.95
N GLY A 66 -14.50 -2.76 -17.50
CA GLY A 66 -13.23 -2.03 -17.54
C GLY A 66 -13.08 -0.99 -16.43
N LEU A 67 -12.05 -0.16 -16.58
CA LEU A 67 -11.68 0.87 -15.61
C LEU A 67 -12.50 2.15 -15.84
N THR A 68 -13.09 2.67 -14.76
CA THR A 68 -13.79 3.96 -14.76
C THR A 68 -12.97 5.00 -14.00
N PRO A 69 -12.60 6.14 -14.60
CA PRO A 69 -11.83 7.17 -13.90
C PRO A 69 -12.69 7.84 -12.82
N ILE A 70 -12.07 8.16 -11.68
CA ILE A 70 -12.66 8.98 -10.62
C ILE A 70 -12.09 10.40 -10.75
N GLU A 71 -12.96 11.34 -11.10
CA GLU A 71 -12.56 12.71 -11.42
C GLU A 71 -12.57 13.58 -10.17
N PHE A 72 -11.39 14.03 -9.74
CA PHE A 72 -11.23 14.95 -8.62
C PHE A 72 -10.98 16.39 -9.08
N HIS A 73 -11.49 17.36 -8.33
CA HIS A 73 -11.29 18.78 -8.58
C HIS A 73 -10.28 19.35 -7.59
N GLY A 74 -9.17 19.89 -8.10
CA GLY A 74 -8.13 20.51 -7.26
C GLY A 74 -7.16 19.50 -6.62
N LEU A 75 -7.21 18.24 -7.06
CA LEU A 75 -6.23 17.22 -6.70
C LEU A 75 -5.07 17.25 -7.72
N PRO A 76 -3.82 17.45 -7.28
CA PRO A 76 -2.65 17.23 -8.13
C PRO A 76 -2.56 15.76 -8.55
N GLU A 77 -1.68 15.46 -9.51
CA GLU A 77 -1.50 14.07 -9.95
C GLU A 77 -1.06 13.17 -8.78
N LEU A 78 -1.55 11.94 -8.75
CA LEU A 78 -1.33 10.98 -7.66
C LEU A 78 -0.01 10.20 -7.78
N ASN A 79 0.53 9.75 -6.65
CA ASN A 79 1.46 8.63 -6.60
C ASN A 79 0.69 7.30 -6.40
N ASN A 80 1.33 6.26 -5.86
CA ASN A 80 0.72 4.93 -5.66
C ASN A 80 0.12 4.72 -4.27
N ASP A 81 0.17 5.72 -3.40
CA ASP A 81 -0.17 5.54 -2.00
C ASP A 81 -1.52 6.20 -1.73
N HIS A 82 -2.52 5.34 -1.53
CA HIS A 82 -3.88 5.75 -1.24
C HIS A 82 -4.58 4.70 -0.38
N VAL A 83 -5.41 5.15 0.55
CA VAL A 83 -6.00 4.30 1.58
C VAL A 83 -7.47 4.66 1.74
N LEU A 84 -8.34 3.65 1.78
CA LEU A 84 -9.75 3.87 2.07
C LEU A 84 -9.95 4.44 3.47
N ASP A 85 -10.84 5.41 3.58
CA ASP A 85 -11.32 5.89 4.86
C ASP A 85 -12.26 4.83 5.47
N PRO A 86 -12.16 4.52 6.78
CA PRO A 86 -13.07 3.57 7.44
C PRO A 86 -14.54 3.98 7.40
N ASP A 87 -14.86 5.22 7.01
CA ASP A 87 -16.24 5.64 6.78
C ASP A 87 -16.91 5.00 5.55
N GLY A 88 -16.13 4.40 4.64
CA GLY A 88 -16.63 3.71 3.45
C GLY A 88 -17.13 4.63 2.33
N GLU A 89 -17.00 5.94 2.48
CA GLU A 89 -17.44 6.96 1.53
C GLU A 89 -16.27 7.72 0.90
N HIS A 90 -15.09 7.69 1.55
CA HIS A 90 -13.92 8.47 1.15
C HIS A 90 -12.65 7.64 0.98
N ILE A 91 -11.68 8.26 0.33
CA ILE A 91 -10.32 7.76 0.15
C ILE A 91 -9.34 8.90 0.41
N LEU A 92 -8.23 8.56 1.05
CA LEU A 92 -7.10 9.45 1.26
C LEU A 92 -5.99 9.11 0.27
N LEU A 93 -5.34 10.12 -0.29
CA LEU A 93 -4.45 9.97 -1.45
C LEU A 93 -3.21 10.84 -1.28
N SER A 94 -2.02 10.28 -1.52
CA SER A 94 -0.78 11.04 -1.65
C SER A 94 -0.62 11.58 -3.06
N ALA A 95 -0.33 12.87 -3.17
CA ALA A 95 -0.19 13.58 -4.43
C ALA A 95 1.28 13.95 -4.71
N MET A 96 1.58 14.19 -5.99
CA MET A 96 2.92 14.47 -6.50
C MET A 96 3.47 15.86 -6.10
N ASP A 97 2.67 16.66 -5.40
CA ASP A 97 3.11 17.89 -4.74
C ASP A 97 3.57 17.66 -3.28
N GLY A 98 3.63 16.39 -2.85
CA GLY A 98 4.12 15.97 -1.55
C GLY A 98 3.08 15.97 -0.44
N HIS A 99 1.80 16.24 -0.74
CA HIS A 99 0.74 16.34 0.26
C HIS A 99 -0.24 15.17 0.24
N ILE A 100 -0.97 15.01 1.34
CA ILE A 100 -2.07 14.04 1.47
C ILE A 100 -3.40 14.79 1.33
N TYR A 101 -4.30 14.22 0.55
CA TYR A 101 -5.64 14.73 0.30
C TYR A 101 -6.71 13.71 0.69
N ARG A 102 -7.93 14.17 0.93
CA ARG A 102 -9.13 13.36 1.12
C ARG A 102 -10.15 13.70 0.05
N GLY A 103 -10.71 12.68 -0.60
CA GLY A 103 -11.75 12.82 -1.61
C GLY A 103 -12.86 11.79 -1.46
N ALA A 104 -14.03 12.06 -2.01
CA ALA A 104 -15.11 11.08 -2.06
C ALA A 104 -14.80 9.99 -3.09
N LEU A 105 -15.24 8.75 -2.82
CA LEU A 105 -15.07 7.61 -3.74
C LEU A 105 -15.77 7.79 -5.10
N THR A 106 -16.65 8.78 -5.21
CA THR A 106 -17.38 9.16 -6.43
C THR A 106 -16.77 10.35 -7.16
N GLY A 107 -15.67 10.93 -6.65
CA GLY A 107 -15.00 12.10 -7.21
C GLY A 107 -15.53 13.43 -6.67
N GLY A 108 -15.15 14.53 -7.31
CA GLY A 108 -15.48 15.90 -6.89
C GLY A 108 -14.35 16.62 -6.15
N PRO A 109 -14.64 17.64 -5.32
CA PRO A 109 -13.61 18.41 -4.64
C PRO A 109 -12.84 17.58 -3.60
N VAL A 110 -11.58 17.93 -3.39
CA VAL A 110 -10.71 17.31 -2.37
C VAL A 110 -10.35 18.29 -1.25
N THR A 111 -10.03 17.75 -0.08
CA THR A 111 -9.53 18.49 1.09
C THR A 111 -8.08 18.11 1.35
N LYS A 112 -7.17 19.09 1.42
CA LYS A 112 -5.76 18.85 1.78
C LYS A 112 -5.65 18.58 3.29
N LEU A 113 -5.05 17.46 3.68
CA LEU A 113 -4.91 17.02 5.07
C LEU A 113 -3.55 17.34 5.69
N THR A 114 -2.53 17.66 4.90
CA THR A 114 -1.19 18.02 5.41
C THR A 114 -0.90 19.51 5.23
N ALA A 115 0.01 20.02 6.06
CA ALA A 115 0.45 21.41 6.02
C ALA A 115 1.51 21.63 4.92
N ASP A 116 1.70 22.89 4.54
CA ASP A 116 2.84 23.29 3.70
C ASP A 116 4.10 23.43 4.58
N ASP A 117 4.85 22.34 4.76
CA ASP A 117 6.00 22.25 5.66
C ASP A 117 7.31 21.79 4.98
N ASP A 118 7.35 21.85 3.65
CA ASP A 118 8.47 21.45 2.79
C ASP A 118 8.85 19.95 2.89
N ARG A 119 7.97 19.09 3.42
CA ARG A 119 8.14 17.63 3.47
C ARG A 119 7.29 16.92 2.44
N TRP A 120 7.73 15.74 2.04
CA TRP A 120 6.89 14.78 1.32
C TRP A 120 6.17 13.87 2.32
N HIS A 121 4.91 13.55 2.04
CA HIS A 121 4.05 12.73 2.89
C HIS A 121 3.50 11.53 2.08
N PHE A 122 3.99 10.33 2.38
CA PHE A 122 3.58 9.08 1.71
C PHE A 122 2.63 8.29 2.61
N LEU A 123 1.33 8.35 2.31
CA LEU A 123 0.24 7.79 3.12
C LEU A 123 0.16 6.27 3.02
N HIS A 124 0.18 5.57 4.15
CA HIS A 124 -0.08 4.12 4.16
C HIS A 124 -1.13 3.67 5.17
N GLY A 125 -1.59 4.54 6.07
CA GLY A 125 -2.56 4.17 7.09
C GLY A 125 -3.53 5.26 7.48
N VAL A 126 -4.75 4.83 7.78
CA VAL A 126 -5.78 5.61 8.50
C VAL A 126 -6.13 4.83 9.75
N SER A 127 -6.25 5.51 10.89
CA SER A 127 -6.61 4.82 12.14
C SER A 127 -8.01 4.20 12.02
N PRO A 128 -8.32 3.10 12.72
CA PRO A 128 -9.63 2.43 12.58
C PRO A 128 -10.84 3.32 12.92
N ASP A 129 -10.63 4.39 13.69
CA ASP A 129 -11.64 5.40 14.02
C ASP A 129 -11.73 6.57 13.01
N GLY A 130 -10.88 6.58 11.98
CA GLY A 130 -10.82 7.62 10.94
C GLY A 130 -10.20 8.95 11.38
N THR A 131 -9.70 9.06 12.61
CA THR A 131 -9.30 10.37 13.17
C THR A 131 -7.83 10.74 12.93
N ARG A 132 -6.99 9.78 12.54
CA ARG A 132 -5.55 9.97 12.35
C ARG A 132 -5.08 9.32 11.05
N ILE A 133 -4.01 9.87 10.50
CA ILE A 133 -3.27 9.33 9.36
C ILE A 133 -1.86 8.95 9.78
N ALA A 134 -1.33 7.90 9.16
CA ALA A 134 0.04 7.45 9.29
C ALA A 134 0.68 7.48 7.90
N TYR A 135 1.86 8.08 7.84
CA TYR A 135 2.59 8.30 6.61
C TYR A 135 4.08 8.29 6.88
N VAL A 136 4.86 8.12 5.82
CA VAL A 136 6.29 8.39 5.86
C VAL A 136 6.53 9.84 5.47
N GLU A 137 7.21 10.58 6.35
CA GLU A 137 7.72 11.89 6.00
C GLU A 137 9.16 11.80 5.46
N LEU A 138 9.45 12.60 4.43
CA LEU A 138 10.80 12.79 3.89
C LEU A 138 11.18 14.27 3.88
N GLU A 139 12.30 14.59 4.53
CA GLU A 139 13.03 15.86 4.38
C GLU A 139 13.97 15.74 3.17
N GLY A 140 13.41 15.70 1.96
CA GLY A 140 14.18 15.35 0.77
C GLY A 140 14.45 13.86 0.63
N PHE A 141 15.00 13.44 -0.51
CA PHE A 141 15.15 12.02 -0.90
C PHE A 141 16.52 11.43 -0.52
N GLU A 142 17.38 12.23 0.12
CA GLU A 142 18.71 11.86 0.60
C GLU A 142 18.71 11.27 2.02
N HIS A 143 17.58 11.37 2.73
CA HIS A 143 17.42 10.94 4.12
C HIS A 143 16.45 9.75 4.22
N PRO A 144 16.60 8.90 5.25
CA PRO A 144 15.63 7.86 5.53
C PRO A 144 14.24 8.43 5.81
N GLY A 145 13.21 7.68 5.41
CA GLY A 145 11.83 7.93 5.79
C GLY A 145 11.64 7.88 7.29
N ARG A 146 10.69 8.65 7.81
CA ARG A 146 10.29 8.61 9.21
C ARG A 146 8.80 8.36 9.32
N LEU A 147 8.40 7.41 10.15
CA LEU A 147 6.99 7.13 10.41
C LEU A 147 6.39 8.26 11.25
N ALA A 148 5.51 9.03 10.63
CA ALA A 148 4.78 10.14 11.24
C ALA A 148 3.29 9.83 11.36
N ILE A 149 2.68 10.35 12.42
CA ILE A 149 1.25 10.29 12.70
C ILE A 149 0.73 11.70 12.89
N ALA A 150 -0.38 12.03 12.23
CA ALA A 150 -1.06 13.31 12.37
C ALA A 150 -2.58 13.13 12.44
N PRO A 151 -3.33 14.12 12.98
CA PRO A 151 -4.79 14.14 12.85
C PRO A 151 -5.22 14.24 11.38
N ALA A 152 -6.29 13.53 11.01
CA ALA A 152 -6.89 13.57 9.69
C ALA A 152 -7.81 14.80 9.52
N VAL A 153 -7.22 16.00 9.57
CA VAL A 153 -7.95 17.28 9.53
C VAL A 153 -7.42 18.21 8.45
N GLU A 154 -8.27 19.10 7.94
CA GLU A 154 -7.88 20.05 6.90
C GLU A 154 -6.70 20.92 7.32
N GLY A 155 -5.66 20.98 6.47
CA GLY A 155 -4.45 21.75 6.71
C GLY A 155 -3.48 21.15 7.74
N GLY A 156 -3.76 19.95 8.25
CA GLY A 156 -2.91 19.23 9.19
C GLY A 156 -3.07 19.63 10.65
N GLY A 157 -2.24 19.03 11.50
CA GLY A 157 -2.24 19.22 12.94
C GLY A 157 -0.90 18.81 13.55
N PRO A 158 -0.80 18.73 14.90
CA PRO A 158 0.42 18.30 15.56
C PRO A 158 0.87 16.92 15.09
N VAL A 159 2.09 16.84 14.56
CA VAL A 159 2.71 15.60 14.07
C VAL A 159 3.48 14.92 15.21
N THR A 160 3.29 13.61 15.33
CA THR A 160 4.09 12.74 16.20
C THR A 160 4.91 11.80 15.33
N VAL A 161 6.22 11.83 15.46
CA VAL A 161 7.10 10.86 14.79
C VAL A 161 7.41 9.73 15.76
N LEU A 162 7.20 8.48 15.33
CA LEU A 162 7.54 7.32 16.13
C LEU A 162 9.01 6.92 15.92
N ASP A 163 9.66 6.51 17.00
CA ASP A 163 11.00 5.94 16.94
C ASP A 163 10.92 4.51 16.39
N THR A 164 11.45 4.32 15.18
CA THR A 164 11.48 3.04 14.46
C THR A 164 12.91 2.51 14.33
N GLY A 165 13.82 3.05 15.14
CA GLY A 165 15.25 2.73 15.12
C GLY A 165 16.00 3.37 13.93
N ASP A 166 17.23 2.90 13.74
CA ASP A 166 18.07 3.33 12.63
C ASP A 166 17.62 2.69 11.31
N GLY A 167 17.68 3.43 10.20
CA GLY A 167 17.39 2.93 8.86
C GLY A 167 16.11 3.50 8.26
N HIS A 168 15.82 3.10 7.02
CA HIS A 168 14.60 3.51 6.33
C HIS A 168 13.39 2.72 6.85
N VAL A 169 12.27 3.40 7.06
CA VAL A 169 10.97 2.80 7.40
C VAL A 169 9.94 3.20 6.34
N ASP A 170 9.07 2.26 5.98
CA ASP A 170 7.99 2.50 5.05
C ASP A 170 6.75 1.64 5.30
N GLY A 171 5.67 1.90 4.57
CA GLY A 171 4.43 1.14 4.59
C GLY A 171 3.69 1.11 5.92
N PRO A 172 3.59 2.21 6.71
CA PRO A 172 2.92 2.15 8.00
C PRO A 172 1.39 1.93 7.89
N GLU A 173 0.88 0.84 8.46
CA GLU A 173 -0.55 0.48 8.47
C GLU A 173 -1.04 0.19 9.90
N TRP A 174 -2.18 0.76 10.32
CA TRP A 174 -2.79 0.37 11.60
C TRP A 174 -3.36 -1.04 11.57
N SER A 175 -3.20 -1.76 12.66
CA SER A 175 -3.99 -2.97 12.90
C SER A 175 -5.48 -2.63 13.06
N PRO A 176 -6.40 -3.53 12.66
CA PRO A 176 -7.85 -3.29 12.79
C PRO A 176 -8.32 -2.98 14.22
N ASP A 177 -7.59 -3.48 15.24
CA ASP A 177 -7.86 -3.19 16.65
C ASP A 177 -7.27 -1.86 17.16
N GLY A 178 -6.53 -1.15 16.30
CA GLY A 178 -5.91 0.15 16.58
C GLY A 178 -4.74 0.10 17.55
N ARG A 179 -4.24 -1.08 17.92
CA ARG A 179 -3.19 -1.23 18.94
C ARG A 179 -1.77 -1.13 18.39
N TRP A 180 -1.61 -1.38 17.09
CA TRP A 180 -0.31 -1.46 16.44
C TRP A 180 -0.31 -0.66 15.14
N LEU A 181 0.87 -0.19 14.74
CA LEU A 181 1.18 0.09 13.34
C LEU A 181 2.17 -0.97 12.85
N LEU A 182 1.87 -1.63 11.74
CA LEU A 182 2.79 -2.47 11.00
C LEU A 182 3.60 -1.60 10.05
N CYS A 183 4.82 -2.00 9.72
CA CYS A 183 5.66 -1.33 8.73
C CYS A 183 6.73 -2.30 8.21
N ASN A 184 7.42 -1.91 7.14
CA ASN A 184 8.74 -2.47 6.83
C ASN A 184 9.82 -1.50 7.30
N THR A 185 10.94 -2.04 7.80
CA THR A 185 12.07 -1.26 8.32
C THR A 185 13.40 -1.92 8.02
N GLU A 186 14.43 -1.12 7.74
CA GLU A 186 15.81 -1.59 7.64
C GLU A 186 16.51 -1.72 9.00
N HIS A 187 15.83 -1.41 10.11
CA HIS A 187 16.40 -1.46 11.46
C HIS A 187 16.94 -2.84 11.86
N PHE A 188 16.21 -3.89 11.51
CA PHE A 188 16.62 -5.29 11.73
C PHE A 188 17.51 -5.82 10.60
N GLY A 189 17.80 -4.99 9.60
CA GLY A 189 18.55 -5.35 8.43
C GLY A 189 20.00 -5.70 8.75
N THR A 190 20.49 -6.75 8.09
CA THR A 190 21.89 -7.22 8.21
C THR A 190 22.80 -6.66 7.11
N ALA A 191 22.22 -5.96 6.13
CA ALA A 191 22.91 -5.34 5.00
C ALA A 191 22.09 -4.12 4.50
N PRO A 192 22.69 -3.18 3.75
CA PRO A 192 21.97 -2.04 3.18
C PRO A 192 20.76 -2.49 2.36
N GLY A 193 19.60 -1.84 2.55
CA GLY A 193 18.37 -2.19 1.84
C GLY A 193 17.63 -3.42 2.38
N HIS A 194 18.16 -4.11 3.41
CA HIS A 194 17.51 -5.28 3.99
C HIS A 194 16.30 -4.91 4.85
N ALA A 195 15.21 -4.51 4.20
CA ALA A 195 13.93 -4.25 4.83
C ALA A 195 13.29 -5.54 5.35
N GLN A 196 12.76 -5.47 6.56
CA GLN A 196 12.07 -6.54 7.27
C GLN A 196 10.75 -6.03 7.84
N LEU A 197 9.78 -6.92 8.02
CA LEU A 197 8.47 -6.54 8.54
C LEU A 197 8.50 -6.42 10.06
N ALA A 198 7.87 -5.38 10.59
CA ALA A 198 7.79 -5.10 12.00
C ALA A 198 6.43 -4.52 12.38
N ARG A 199 6.19 -4.41 13.69
CA ARG A 199 5.10 -3.62 14.26
C ARG A 199 5.56 -2.80 15.45
N ILE A 200 4.90 -1.67 15.70
CA ILE A 200 5.13 -0.78 16.83
C ILE A 200 3.81 -0.43 17.51
N PRO A 201 3.74 -0.29 18.86
CA PRO A 201 2.50 0.11 19.51
C PRO A 201 2.00 1.46 19.02
N ASP A 202 0.69 1.63 18.92
CA ASP A 202 0.08 2.94 18.69
C ASP A 202 0.40 3.87 19.89
N GLY A 203 1.13 4.95 19.62
CA GLY A 203 1.73 5.83 20.64
C GLY A 203 3.24 5.63 20.85
N GLY A 204 3.86 4.69 20.13
CA GLY A 204 5.29 4.40 20.19
C GLY A 204 5.66 3.41 21.29
N GLY A 205 6.90 2.93 21.26
CA GLY A 205 7.40 1.92 22.17
C GLY A 205 8.45 1.04 21.49
N GLU A 206 8.57 -0.20 21.95
CA GLU A 206 9.46 -1.18 21.35
C GLU A 206 8.96 -1.61 19.97
N LEU A 207 9.86 -1.58 18.98
CA LEU A 207 9.61 -2.11 17.65
C LEU A 207 9.79 -3.63 17.67
N GLU A 208 8.77 -4.37 17.26
CA GLU A 208 8.77 -5.83 17.24
C GLU A 208 8.93 -6.36 15.82
N GLN A 209 9.98 -7.13 15.56
CA GLN A 209 10.17 -7.83 14.28
C GLN A 209 9.13 -8.94 14.11
N LEU A 210 8.46 -8.97 12.96
CA LEU A 210 7.41 -9.96 12.66
C LEU A 210 7.98 -11.21 11.97
N VAL A 211 8.97 -11.03 11.09
CA VAL A 211 9.60 -12.11 10.33
C VAL A 211 11.10 -11.88 10.23
N VAL A 212 11.85 -12.98 10.30
CA VAL A 212 13.29 -13.00 9.96
C VAL A 212 13.43 -13.77 8.66
N SER A 213 13.92 -13.11 7.63
CA SER A 213 14.10 -13.69 6.30
C SER A 213 15.42 -13.21 5.67
N ASP A 214 15.83 -13.88 4.58
CA ASP A 214 16.90 -13.37 3.70
C ASP A 214 16.33 -12.52 2.54
N THR A 215 14.99 -12.40 2.45
CA THR A 215 14.30 -11.61 1.43
C THR A 215 14.16 -10.16 1.87
N ILE A 216 13.91 -9.27 0.93
CA ILE A 216 13.62 -7.87 1.23
C ILE A 216 12.10 -7.73 1.28
N ASP A 217 11.54 -7.64 2.48
CA ASP A 217 10.11 -7.77 2.71
C ASP A 217 9.46 -6.40 2.93
N TRP A 218 8.43 -6.09 2.14
CA TRP A 218 7.77 -4.79 2.07
C TRP A 218 6.24 -4.92 2.18
N PHE A 219 5.60 -3.81 2.57
CA PHE A 219 4.14 -3.61 2.54
C PHE A 219 3.33 -4.72 3.24
N PRO A 220 3.44 -4.85 4.59
CA PRO A 220 2.62 -5.77 5.35
C PRO A 220 1.17 -5.26 5.46
N HIS A 221 0.20 -6.05 4.99
CA HIS A 221 -1.22 -5.71 5.07
C HIS A 221 -2.00 -6.78 5.82
N LEU A 222 -2.76 -6.36 6.83
CA LEU A 222 -3.60 -7.27 7.60
C LEU A 222 -4.95 -7.50 6.92
N SER A 223 -5.48 -8.72 7.05
CA SER A 223 -6.89 -8.98 6.77
C SER A 223 -7.78 -8.20 7.77
N PRO A 224 -9.01 -7.81 7.39
CA PRO A 224 -9.94 -7.12 8.28
C PRO A 224 -10.21 -7.85 9.61
N ASP A 225 -10.19 -9.18 9.63
CA ASP A 225 -10.34 -9.98 10.85
C ASP A 225 -9.03 -10.18 11.64
N ALA A 226 -7.92 -9.59 11.16
CA ALA A 226 -6.57 -9.62 11.72
C ALA A 226 -5.96 -11.02 11.92
N ARG A 227 -6.50 -12.06 11.25
CA ARG A 227 -5.97 -13.43 11.35
C ARG A 227 -4.92 -13.74 10.29
N LEU A 228 -4.94 -13.02 9.19
CA LEU A 228 -4.06 -13.22 8.06
C LEU A 228 -3.31 -11.93 7.74
N ALA A 229 -2.16 -12.09 7.09
CA ALA A 229 -1.43 -10.96 6.54
C ALA A 229 -0.88 -11.31 5.15
N SER A 230 -0.84 -10.33 4.27
CA SER A 230 -0.14 -10.39 2.99
C SER A 230 1.04 -9.43 2.97
N TYR A 231 2.09 -9.76 2.24
CA TYR A 231 3.21 -8.86 1.99
C TYR A 231 3.93 -9.24 0.69
N ILE A 232 4.80 -8.35 0.20
CA ILE A 232 5.64 -8.63 -0.96
C ILE A 232 7.09 -8.90 -0.54
N ALA A 233 7.67 -9.97 -1.08
CA ALA A 233 9.05 -10.37 -0.85
C ALA A 233 9.86 -10.20 -2.14
N PHE A 234 10.88 -9.35 -2.08
CA PHE A 234 11.83 -9.13 -3.16
C PHE A 234 13.08 -10.02 -2.99
N PRO A 235 13.84 -10.27 -4.08
CA PRO A 235 15.11 -10.97 -4.01
C PRO A 235 16.11 -10.30 -3.06
N ALA A 236 16.92 -11.11 -2.38
CA ALA A 236 17.98 -10.64 -1.50
C ALA A 236 18.91 -9.63 -2.19
N GLY A 237 19.25 -8.54 -1.50
CA GLY A 237 20.11 -7.47 -2.01
C GLY A 237 19.41 -6.43 -2.90
N THR A 238 18.09 -6.55 -3.09
CA THR A 238 17.28 -5.47 -3.66
C THR A 238 17.35 -4.22 -2.78
N ILE A 239 17.53 -3.04 -3.38
CA ILE A 239 17.52 -1.75 -2.67
C ILE A 239 16.18 -1.06 -2.95
N GLY A 240 15.49 -0.66 -1.88
CA GLY A 240 14.13 -0.13 -1.97
C GLY A 240 13.14 -1.18 -2.48
N HIS A 241 12.15 -0.73 -3.23
CA HIS A 241 11.05 -1.55 -3.75
C HIS A 241 10.84 -1.26 -5.24
N PRO A 242 11.81 -1.60 -6.10
CA PRO A 242 11.77 -1.26 -7.52
C PRO A 242 10.65 -1.98 -8.28
N ALA A 243 10.37 -1.48 -9.47
CA ALA A 243 9.50 -2.12 -10.45
C ALA A 243 10.18 -3.30 -11.17
N ASP A 244 9.37 -4.11 -11.84
CA ASP A 244 9.76 -5.03 -12.90
C ASP A 244 10.86 -6.06 -12.49
N LEU A 245 10.67 -6.67 -11.32
CA LEU A 245 11.46 -7.78 -10.80
C LEU A 245 10.64 -9.06 -10.64
N ASP A 246 11.32 -10.20 -10.60
CA ASP A 246 10.73 -11.45 -10.11
C ASP A 246 10.59 -11.37 -8.59
N VAL A 247 9.36 -11.24 -8.11
CA VAL A 247 8.98 -11.06 -6.71
C VAL A 247 7.98 -12.13 -6.29
N GLU A 248 7.70 -12.22 -5.00
CA GLU A 248 6.69 -13.13 -4.47
C GLU A 248 5.73 -12.39 -3.55
N VAL A 249 4.43 -12.47 -3.82
CA VAL A 249 3.41 -12.08 -2.84
C VAL A 249 3.17 -13.26 -1.91
N ARG A 250 3.30 -13.04 -0.61
CA ARG A 250 3.17 -14.05 0.44
C ARG A 250 1.91 -13.80 1.26
N LEU A 251 1.28 -14.90 1.68
CA LEU A 251 0.17 -14.90 2.64
C LEU A 251 0.60 -15.72 3.85
N VAL A 252 0.43 -15.18 5.06
CA VAL A 252 0.78 -15.81 6.33
C VAL A 252 -0.39 -15.75 7.32
N SER A 253 -0.30 -16.56 8.38
CA SER A 253 -1.10 -16.37 9.60
C SER A 253 -0.44 -15.29 10.45
N THR A 254 -1.23 -14.45 11.12
CA THR A 254 -0.67 -13.45 12.05
C THR A 254 -0.05 -14.07 13.31
N ASP A 255 -0.35 -15.34 13.59
CA ASP A 255 0.28 -16.13 14.66
C ASP A 255 1.62 -16.77 14.22
N ASP A 256 1.88 -16.90 12.92
CA ASP A 256 3.10 -17.50 12.36
C ASP A 256 3.46 -16.87 11.02
N TRP A 257 4.20 -15.76 11.08
CA TRP A 257 4.72 -15.05 9.92
C TRP A 257 5.86 -15.80 9.21
N ALA A 258 6.53 -16.73 9.89
CA ALA A 258 7.68 -17.44 9.34
C ALA A 258 7.27 -18.55 8.35
N THR A 259 6.02 -19.01 8.40
CA THR A 259 5.50 -20.07 7.53
C THR A 259 4.41 -19.55 6.59
N PRO A 260 4.75 -19.15 5.35
CA PRO A 260 3.76 -18.76 4.36
C PRO A 260 2.75 -19.86 4.06
N LEU A 261 1.48 -19.52 4.22
CA LEU A 261 0.31 -20.30 3.83
C LEU A 261 0.21 -20.37 2.31
N ARG A 262 0.51 -19.27 1.62
CA ARG A 262 0.59 -19.20 0.15
C ARG A 262 1.76 -18.35 -0.31
N ARG A 263 2.21 -18.63 -1.52
CA ARG A 263 3.27 -17.95 -2.24
C ARG A 263 2.81 -17.77 -3.68
N TYR A 264 2.82 -16.54 -4.16
CA TYR A 264 2.44 -16.19 -5.51
C TYR A 264 3.63 -15.51 -6.21
N PRO A 265 4.52 -16.29 -6.86
CA PRO A 265 5.59 -15.75 -7.68
C PRO A 265 5.01 -14.99 -8.87
N LEU A 266 5.51 -13.79 -9.13
CA LEU A 266 5.07 -12.94 -10.24
C LEU A 266 6.18 -11.99 -10.68
N PHE A 267 6.04 -11.43 -11.88
CA PHE A 267 6.86 -10.31 -12.33
C PHE A 267 6.17 -9.00 -11.94
N GLY A 268 6.82 -8.18 -11.10
CA GLY A 268 6.23 -6.97 -10.54
C GLY A 268 7.14 -6.26 -9.54
N GLY A 269 6.60 -5.82 -8.39
CA GLY A 269 7.34 -5.04 -7.39
C GLY A 269 6.58 -3.76 -7.03
N GLN A 270 7.14 -2.60 -7.32
CA GLN A 270 6.41 -1.33 -7.22
C GLN A 270 5.05 -1.43 -7.92
N GLY A 271 4.00 -0.99 -7.25
CA GLY A 271 2.62 -1.00 -7.72
C GLY A 271 1.89 -2.34 -7.53
N THR A 272 2.56 -3.41 -7.12
CA THR A 272 1.91 -4.73 -6.93
C THR A 272 0.98 -4.74 -5.72
N LEU A 273 1.44 -4.18 -4.59
CA LEU A 273 0.78 -4.30 -3.29
C LEU A 273 1.22 -3.15 -2.34
N ASN A 274 1.20 -1.89 -2.79
CA ASN A 274 1.63 -0.75 -1.96
C ASN A 274 0.63 -0.41 -0.84
N VAL A 275 -0.62 -0.86 -0.98
CA VAL A 275 -1.78 -0.47 -0.17
C VAL A 275 -2.57 -1.71 0.21
N ASN A 276 -3.32 -1.62 1.32
CA ASN A 276 -4.12 -2.73 1.78
C ASN A 276 -5.26 -3.02 0.79
N SER A 277 -5.25 -4.26 0.29
CA SER A 277 -6.12 -4.71 -0.79
C SER A 277 -7.06 -5.83 -0.37
N TRP A 278 -7.19 -6.10 0.93
CA TRP A 278 -8.03 -7.18 1.44
C TRP A 278 -9.51 -6.91 1.22
N ALA A 279 -10.23 -7.93 0.76
CA ALA A 279 -11.68 -7.93 0.74
C ALA A 279 -12.23 -7.81 2.17
N PRO A 280 -13.38 -7.13 2.37
CA PRO A 280 -13.94 -6.88 3.70
C PRO A 280 -14.29 -8.15 4.49
N ASP A 281 -14.47 -9.29 3.79
CA ASP A 281 -14.75 -10.58 4.40
C ASP A 281 -13.48 -11.41 4.74
N SER A 282 -12.29 -10.85 4.52
CA SER A 282 -10.98 -11.51 4.74
C SER A 282 -10.77 -12.79 3.92
N SER A 283 -11.58 -13.04 2.89
CA SER A 283 -11.50 -14.27 2.09
C SER A 283 -10.46 -14.19 0.97
N ARG A 284 -10.20 -12.98 0.46
CA ARG A 284 -9.29 -12.70 -0.64
C ARG A 284 -8.64 -11.33 -0.47
N PHE A 285 -7.57 -11.11 -1.23
CA PHE A 285 -6.95 -9.80 -1.42
C PHE A 285 -6.52 -9.64 -2.88
N ALA A 286 -6.45 -8.41 -3.35
CA ALA A 286 -6.06 -8.08 -4.72
C ALA A 286 -4.58 -7.70 -4.83
N PHE A 287 -3.94 -7.96 -5.97
CA PHE A 287 -2.58 -7.48 -6.25
C PHE A 287 -2.36 -7.41 -7.76
N VAL A 288 -1.32 -6.69 -8.19
CA VAL A 288 -1.04 -6.49 -9.62
C VAL A 288 0.27 -7.16 -10.03
N ALA A 289 0.21 -7.98 -11.07
CA ALA A 289 1.37 -8.46 -11.79
C ALA A 289 1.56 -7.70 -13.10
N TYR A 290 2.79 -7.65 -13.59
CA TYR A 290 3.16 -6.90 -14.79
C TYR A 290 3.80 -7.78 -15.88
N PRO A 291 3.19 -8.90 -16.28
CA PRO A 291 3.84 -9.87 -17.17
C PRO A 291 4.20 -9.23 -18.51
N ILE A 292 5.36 -9.61 -19.04
CA ILE A 292 5.83 -9.23 -20.37
C ILE A 292 5.67 -10.43 -21.29
N THR A 293 4.82 -10.31 -22.32
CA THR A 293 4.77 -11.31 -23.39
C THR A 293 5.90 -11.06 -24.37
N SER A 294 6.66 -12.13 -24.66
CA SER A 294 7.69 -12.15 -25.71
C SER A 294 7.11 -12.09 -27.11
#